data_AF-A0A3P6WGK6-F1
#
_entry.id   AF-A0A3P6WGK6-F1
#
_cell.length_a   1.000
_cell.length_b   1.000
_cell.length_c   1.000
_cell.angle_alpha   90.00
_cell.angle_beta   90.00
_cell.angle_gamma   90.00
#
_symmetry.space_group_name_H-M   'P 1'
#
loop_
_entity.id
_entity.type
_entity.pdbx_description
1 polymer ?
#
loop_
_entity_poly.entity_id
_entity_poly.type
_entity_poly.pdbx_seq_one_letter_code
_entity_poly.pdbx_strand_id
1 'polypeptide(L)'
;MDHSPTAMLERYSNLSIPERKLWDLKEDRILATVLHNLIAYMVMLKATKQEIYNVGYRLLGRCRLGSYFSHSISNLLECVAELSGNSIDLIPSMSDSIYRQAFIITITDAHSNTGNALILEIYDTSFLLRTLGGAIESIRNLANIPAIIMFAKAKVCIILEAVADRVNATQIYCKKTKSLFHAIQAAAKRLSYETRQIINPIQFCTKMAVNLDGLQGNLAALGIAEGVAFSKPNDVPRKMERAQVTSKSVEQFEVIKEESEWRSYETAFPFSLPAKMN
;
A
#
# COMPACT_ATOMS: atom_id res chain seq x y z
N MET A 1 10.00 -31.69 3.33
CA MET A 1 8.84 -30.78 3.13
C MET A 1 7.77 -31.16 4.15
N ASP A 2 8.05 -30.93 5.43
CA ASP A 2 7.14 -31.35 6.53
C ASP A 2 6.20 -30.21 6.91
N HIS A 3 5.57 -29.60 5.90
CA HIS A 3 4.48 -28.66 6.13
C HIS A 3 3.18 -29.45 6.19
N SER A 4 2.99 -30.16 7.31
CA SER A 4 1.70 -30.78 7.58
C SER A 4 0.62 -29.69 7.51
N PRO A 5 -0.45 -29.86 6.70
CA PRO A 5 -1.54 -28.90 6.59
C PRO A 5 -2.10 -28.49 7.96
N THR A 6 -2.05 -29.39 8.93
CA THR A 6 -2.49 -29.17 10.31
C THR A 6 -1.75 -28.05 11.02
N ALA A 7 -0.43 -27.95 10.86
CA ALA A 7 0.38 -26.92 11.52
C ALA A 7 0.09 -25.51 10.95
N MET A 8 -0.25 -25.42 9.66
CA MET A 8 -0.66 -24.16 9.04
C MET A 8 -2.05 -23.72 9.52
N LEU A 9 -2.99 -24.66 9.63
CA LEU A 9 -4.33 -24.40 10.13
C LEU A 9 -4.32 -23.96 11.61
N GLU A 10 -3.49 -24.58 12.44
CA GLU A 10 -3.31 -24.18 13.84
C GLU A 10 -2.68 -22.79 13.98
N ARG A 11 -1.73 -22.44 13.10
CA ARG A 11 -1.21 -21.06 13.06
C ARG A 11 -2.31 -20.06 12.67
N TYR A 12 -3.13 -20.39 11.68
CA TYR A 12 -4.23 -19.54 11.23
C TYR A 12 -5.29 -19.33 12.31
N SER A 13 -5.66 -20.38 13.06
CA SER A 13 -6.64 -20.28 14.15
C SER A 13 -6.18 -19.34 15.27
N ASN A 14 -4.86 -19.29 15.52
CA ASN A 14 -4.24 -18.43 16.53
C ASN A 14 -4.04 -16.97 16.09
N LEU A 15 -4.32 -16.61 14.84
CA LEU A 15 -4.20 -15.23 14.36
C LEU A 15 -5.32 -14.33 14.92
N SER A 16 -5.05 -13.02 15.02
CA SER A 16 -6.14 -12.07 15.27
C SER A 16 -7.05 -11.92 14.05
N ILE A 17 -8.29 -11.42 14.24
CA ILE A 17 -9.27 -11.25 13.15
C ILE A 17 -8.69 -10.46 11.97
N PRO A 18 -8.01 -9.30 12.16
CA PRO A 18 -7.42 -8.57 11.04
C PRO A 18 -6.31 -9.35 10.34
N GLU A 19 -5.49 -10.09 11.09
CA GLU A 19 -4.41 -10.90 10.51
C GLU A 19 -4.99 -12.03 9.66
N ARG A 20 -6.05 -12.70 10.11
CA ARG A 20 -6.79 -13.66 9.27
C ARG A 20 -7.30 -13.01 8.00
N LYS A 21 -7.92 -11.82 8.10
CA LYS A 21 -8.39 -11.08 6.93
C LYS A 21 -7.30 -10.75 5.92
N LEU A 22 -6.08 -10.46 6.36
CA LEU A 22 -4.95 -10.29 5.45
C LEU A 22 -4.58 -11.60 4.72
N TRP A 23 -4.67 -12.75 5.39
CA TRP A 23 -4.44 -14.05 4.74
C TRP A 23 -5.57 -14.43 3.79
N ASP A 24 -6.82 -14.22 4.18
CA ASP A 24 -8.00 -14.41 3.32
C ASP A 24 -7.85 -13.56 2.04
N LEU A 25 -7.43 -12.30 2.17
CA LEU A 25 -7.20 -11.41 1.03
C LEU A 25 -6.09 -11.91 0.10
N LYS A 26 -5.02 -12.51 0.65
CA LYS A 26 -3.94 -13.11 -0.15
C LYS A 26 -4.44 -14.31 -0.94
N GLU A 27 -5.22 -15.18 -0.31
CA GLU A 27 -5.85 -16.33 -0.95
C GLU A 27 -6.79 -15.89 -2.07
N ASP A 28 -7.72 -14.98 -1.76
CA ASP A 28 -8.70 -14.46 -2.71
C ASP A 28 -8.02 -13.88 -3.95
N ARG A 29 -6.93 -13.13 -3.76
CA ARG A 29 -6.18 -12.54 -4.87
C ARG A 29 -5.61 -13.63 -5.78
N ILE A 30 -5.03 -14.69 -5.21
CA ILE A 30 -4.46 -15.80 -6.01
C ILE A 30 -5.57 -16.48 -6.80
N LEU A 31 -6.68 -16.80 -6.15
CA LEU A 31 -7.84 -17.44 -6.78
C LEU A 31 -8.44 -16.57 -7.88
N ALA A 32 -8.62 -15.27 -7.61
CA ALA A 32 -9.13 -14.31 -8.59
C ALA A 32 -8.20 -14.17 -9.80
N THR A 33 -6.88 -14.08 -9.60
CA THR A 33 -5.91 -14.03 -10.69
C THR A 33 -5.94 -15.29 -11.56
N VAL A 34 -6.00 -16.47 -10.95
CA VAL A 34 -6.11 -17.74 -11.70
C VAL A 34 -7.41 -17.78 -12.50
N LEU A 35 -8.53 -17.36 -11.91
CA LEU A 35 -9.83 -17.37 -12.57
C LEU A 35 -9.90 -16.34 -13.72
N HIS A 36 -9.36 -15.14 -13.52
CA HIS A 36 -9.23 -14.10 -14.56
C HIS A 36 -8.43 -14.64 -15.75
N ASN A 37 -7.23 -15.17 -15.50
CA ASN A 37 -6.37 -15.69 -16.54
C ASN A 37 -6.98 -16.89 -17.25
N LEU A 38 -7.71 -17.76 -16.53
CA LEU A 38 -8.44 -18.86 -17.13
C LEU A 38 -9.50 -18.34 -18.13
N ILE A 39 -10.29 -17.33 -17.74
CA ILE A 39 -11.28 -16.71 -18.64
C ILE A 39 -10.58 -16.10 -19.86
N ALA A 40 -9.47 -15.38 -19.65
CA ALA A 40 -8.64 -14.83 -20.72
C ALA A 40 -8.19 -15.91 -21.72
N TYR A 41 -7.66 -17.03 -21.22
CA TYR A 41 -7.25 -18.16 -22.06
C TYR A 41 -8.43 -18.78 -22.82
N MET A 42 -9.59 -18.94 -22.19
CA MET A 42 -10.76 -19.49 -22.88
C MET A 42 -11.24 -18.57 -24.03
N VAL A 43 -11.21 -17.25 -23.83
CA VAL A 43 -11.51 -16.27 -24.89
C VAL A 43 -10.46 -16.33 -26.01
N MET A 44 -9.17 -16.39 -25.67
CA MET A 44 -8.08 -16.50 -26.63
C MET A 44 -8.16 -17.77 -27.48
N LEU A 45 -8.53 -18.90 -26.87
CA LEU A 45 -8.71 -20.19 -27.53
C LEU A 45 -10.04 -20.33 -28.27
N LYS A 46 -10.87 -19.27 -28.29
CA LYS A 46 -12.19 -19.26 -28.94
C LYS A 46 -13.14 -20.34 -28.42
N ALA A 47 -13.10 -20.63 -27.12
CA ALA A 47 -14.11 -21.46 -26.47
C ALA A 47 -15.50 -20.86 -26.66
N THR A 48 -16.55 -21.70 -26.63
CA THR A 48 -17.90 -21.17 -26.79
C THR A 48 -18.26 -20.29 -25.60
N LYS A 49 -19.02 -19.21 -25.83
CA LYS A 49 -19.45 -18.28 -24.76
C LYS A 49 -20.15 -19.04 -23.61
N GLN A 50 -20.99 -20.01 -23.95
CA GLN A 50 -21.68 -20.84 -22.96
C GLN A 50 -20.72 -21.66 -22.09
N GLU A 51 -19.64 -22.21 -22.65
CA GLU A 51 -18.61 -22.92 -21.88
C GLU A 51 -17.88 -21.97 -20.93
N ILE A 52 -17.54 -20.76 -21.40
CA ILE A 52 -16.90 -19.73 -20.58
C ILE A 52 -17.79 -19.37 -19.39
N TYR A 53 -19.08 -19.11 -19.61
CA TYR A 53 -20.04 -18.83 -18.53
C TYR A 53 -20.17 -20.00 -17.56
N ASN A 54 -20.30 -21.23 -18.07
CA ASN A 54 -20.46 -22.42 -17.25
C ASN A 54 -19.24 -22.69 -16.37
N VAL A 55 -18.03 -22.51 -16.88
CA VAL A 55 -16.79 -22.69 -16.12
C VAL A 55 -16.58 -21.52 -15.17
N GLY A 56 -16.70 -20.29 -15.67
CA GLY A 56 -16.48 -19.06 -14.93
C GLY A 56 -17.37 -18.93 -13.69
N TYR A 57 -18.70 -18.95 -13.86
CA TYR A 57 -19.63 -18.81 -12.73
C TYR A 57 -19.57 -20.01 -11.77
N ARG A 58 -19.31 -21.22 -12.27
CA ARG A 58 -19.15 -22.40 -11.41
C ARG A 58 -17.92 -22.30 -10.51
N LEU A 59 -16.78 -21.90 -11.07
CA LEU A 59 -15.56 -21.73 -10.29
C LEU A 59 -15.67 -20.54 -9.34
N LEU A 60 -16.25 -19.43 -9.79
CA LEU A 60 -16.52 -18.26 -8.96
C LEU A 60 -17.33 -18.63 -7.70
N GLY A 61 -18.40 -19.43 -7.86
CA GLY A 61 -19.21 -19.91 -6.74
C GLY A 61 -18.49 -20.88 -5.79
N ARG A 62 -17.38 -21.51 -6.22
CA ARG A 62 -16.59 -22.43 -5.39
C ARG A 62 -15.43 -21.75 -4.67
N CYS A 63 -14.81 -20.75 -5.29
CA CYS A 63 -13.68 -20.01 -4.71
C CYS A 63 -14.07 -19.20 -3.46
N ARG A 64 -15.36 -18.88 -3.28
CA ARG A 64 -15.88 -18.09 -2.13
C ARG A 64 -15.12 -16.77 -1.92
N LEU A 65 -14.80 -16.10 -3.03
CA LEU A 65 -14.07 -14.84 -3.01
C LEU A 65 -14.79 -13.76 -2.21
N GLY A 66 -14.03 -12.89 -1.56
CA GLY A 66 -14.52 -11.62 -1.04
C GLY A 66 -15.25 -10.80 -2.12
N SER A 67 -16.21 -9.99 -1.70
CA SER A 67 -17.12 -9.24 -2.59
C SER A 67 -16.39 -8.44 -3.67
N TYR A 68 -15.26 -7.80 -3.33
CA TYR A 68 -14.47 -7.01 -4.27
C TYR A 68 -13.95 -7.86 -5.45
N PHE A 69 -13.29 -8.99 -5.17
CA PHE A 69 -12.76 -9.87 -6.21
C PHE A 69 -13.87 -10.61 -6.96
N SER A 70 -14.92 -11.03 -6.25
CA SER A 70 -16.08 -11.68 -6.86
C SER A 70 -16.77 -10.77 -7.89
N HIS A 71 -16.94 -9.49 -7.55
CA HIS A 71 -17.51 -8.49 -8.45
C HIS A 71 -16.62 -8.28 -9.68
N SER A 72 -15.29 -8.17 -9.50
CA SER A 72 -14.36 -8.01 -10.62
C SER A 72 -14.46 -9.16 -11.63
N ILE A 73 -14.53 -10.40 -11.16
CA ILE A 73 -14.66 -11.57 -12.04
C ILE A 73 -16.05 -11.64 -12.69
N SER A 74 -17.10 -11.30 -11.93
CA SER A 74 -18.46 -11.25 -12.47
C SER A 74 -18.58 -10.26 -13.63
N ASN A 75 -18.00 -9.07 -13.47
CA ASN A 75 -17.97 -8.06 -14.52
C ASN A 75 -17.21 -8.53 -15.76
N LEU A 76 -16.06 -9.22 -15.57
CA LEU A 76 -15.33 -9.80 -16.70
C LEU A 76 -16.20 -10.82 -17.46
N LEU A 77 -16.91 -11.68 -16.74
CA LEU A 77 -17.83 -12.65 -17.35
C LEU A 77 -18.95 -11.94 -18.11
N GLU A 78 -19.58 -10.91 -17.55
CA GLU A 78 -20.61 -10.11 -18.23
C GLU A 78 -20.12 -9.54 -19.57
N CYS A 79 -18.85 -9.11 -19.65
CA CYS A 79 -18.25 -8.58 -20.87
C CYS A 79 -17.83 -9.65 -21.91
N VAL A 80 -17.83 -10.95 -21.58
CA VAL A 80 -17.35 -12.04 -22.48
C VAL A 80 -18.03 -12.01 -23.85
N ALA A 81 -19.27 -11.52 -23.94
CA ALA A 81 -19.98 -11.44 -25.21
C ALA A 81 -19.27 -10.54 -26.24
N GLU A 82 -18.49 -9.55 -25.79
CA GLU A 82 -17.84 -8.52 -26.60
C GLU A 82 -16.33 -8.75 -26.75
N LEU A 83 -15.77 -9.73 -26.05
CA LEU A 83 -14.33 -10.01 -26.01
C LEU A 83 -13.94 -11.08 -27.04
N SER A 84 -12.77 -10.93 -27.68
CA SER A 84 -12.30 -11.91 -28.66
C SER A 84 -10.78 -11.95 -28.80
N GLY A 85 -10.22 -13.14 -29.05
CA GLY A 85 -8.76 -13.27 -29.20
C GLY A 85 -8.03 -12.81 -27.93
N ASN A 86 -7.10 -11.88 -28.06
CA ASN A 86 -6.28 -11.36 -26.95
C ASN A 86 -6.83 -10.07 -26.33
N SER A 87 -8.16 -9.90 -26.28
CA SER A 87 -8.80 -8.70 -25.70
C SER A 87 -8.67 -8.59 -24.18
N ILE A 88 -8.20 -9.64 -23.49
CA ILE A 88 -8.07 -9.65 -22.04
C ILE A 88 -6.59 -9.77 -21.70
N ASP A 89 -6.05 -8.75 -21.03
CA ASP A 89 -4.69 -8.79 -20.54
C ASP A 89 -4.53 -9.85 -19.45
N LEU A 90 -3.47 -10.65 -19.58
CA LEU A 90 -3.11 -11.63 -18.56
C LEU A 90 -2.52 -10.93 -17.35
N ILE A 91 -2.95 -11.37 -16.17
CA ILE A 91 -2.35 -10.97 -14.91
C ILE A 91 -1.16 -11.90 -14.65
N PRO A 92 0.07 -11.38 -14.47
CA PRO A 92 1.21 -12.24 -14.17
C PRO A 92 0.93 -13.11 -12.93
N SER A 93 1.38 -14.37 -12.95
CA SER A 93 1.24 -15.27 -11.81
C SER A 93 1.93 -14.67 -10.60
N MET A 94 1.21 -14.50 -9.49
CA MET A 94 1.72 -13.89 -8.25
C MET A 94 2.68 -14.79 -7.46
N SER A 95 3.63 -15.46 -8.12
CA SER A 95 4.73 -16.14 -7.45
C SER A 95 5.63 -15.14 -6.71
N ASP A 96 5.76 -13.92 -7.26
CA ASP A 96 6.19 -12.74 -6.53
C ASP A 96 4.97 -11.90 -6.19
N SER A 97 4.75 -11.64 -4.89
CA SER A 97 3.68 -10.75 -4.45
C SER A 97 3.88 -9.36 -5.07
N ILE A 98 2.85 -8.82 -5.73
CA ILE A 98 2.90 -7.50 -6.39
C ILE A 98 3.33 -6.41 -5.37
N TYR A 99 2.88 -6.56 -4.12
CA TYR A 99 3.45 -5.81 -2.98
C TYR A 99 4.54 -6.62 -2.30
N ARG A 100 5.57 -5.96 -1.80
CA ARG A 100 6.69 -6.62 -1.09
C ARG A 100 6.27 -7.09 0.29
N GLN A 101 5.56 -6.24 1.03
CA GLN A 101 5.11 -6.52 2.39
C GLN A 101 3.73 -5.90 2.65
N ALA A 102 2.95 -6.52 3.52
CA ALA A 102 1.67 -6.01 3.96
C ALA A 102 1.54 -6.08 5.48
N PHE A 103 0.90 -5.06 6.05
CA PHE A 103 0.76 -4.88 7.48
C PHE A 103 -0.68 -4.57 7.84
N ILE A 104 -1.15 -5.16 8.94
CA ILE A 104 -2.34 -4.63 9.61
C ILE A 104 -1.93 -3.37 10.36
N ILE A 105 -2.63 -2.30 10.04
CA ILE A 105 -2.46 -1.01 10.68
C ILE A 105 -3.79 -0.49 11.21
N THR A 106 -3.73 0.46 12.12
CA THR A 106 -4.88 1.24 12.56
C THR A 106 -4.51 2.70 12.46
N ILE A 107 -5.29 3.45 11.69
CA ILE A 107 -5.19 4.90 11.62
C ILE A 107 -6.25 5.43 12.57
N THR A 108 -5.81 6.19 13.57
CA THR A 108 -6.72 6.86 14.49
C THR A 108 -6.94 8.29 14.01
N ASP A 109 -8.21 8.67 13.87
CA ASP A 109 -8.58 10.06 13.63
C ASP A 109 -8.64 10.79 14.97
N ALA A 110 -8.32 12.09 14.98
CA ALA A 110 -8.40 12.94 16.16
C ALA A 110 -9.80 12.98 16.79
N HIS A 111 -10.84 12.66 16.01
CA HIS A 111 -12.24 12.76 16.44
C HIS A 111 -12.88 11.40 16.77
N SER A 112 -12.14 10.29 16.63
CA SER A 112 -12.64 8.94 16.88
C SER A 112 -11.71 8.15 17.81
N ASN A 113 -12.27 7.71 18.94
CA ASN A 113 -11.58 6.80 19.88
C ASN A 113 -11.45 5.37 19.33
N THR A 114 -12.13 5.06 18.22
CA THR A 114 -12.05 3.76 17.54
C THR A 114 -11.40 3.95 16.19
N GLY A 115 -10.12 3.59 16.08
CA GLY A 115 -9.41 3.60 14.79
C GLY A 115 -9.86 2.43 13.91
N ASN A 116 -9.94 2.67 12.61
CA ASN A 116 -10.29 1.63 11.63
C ASN A 116 -9.05 0.79 11.30
N ALA A 117 -9.20 -0.53 11.38
CA ALA A 117 -8.15 -1.47 10.98
C ALA A 117 -8.10 -1.56 9.46
N LEU A 118 -6.92 -1.33 8.89
CA LEU A 118 -6.64 -1.35 7.46
C LEU A 118 -5.47 -2.29 7.17
N ILE A 119 -5.38 -2.68 5.91
CA ILE A 119 -4.23 -3.37 5.34
C ILE A 119 -3.41 -2.33 4.58
N LEU A 120 -2.17 -2.11 5.03
CA LEU A 120 -1.18 -1.31 4.34
C LEU A 120 -0.28 -2.24 3.52
N GLU A 121 -0.37 -2.14 2.20
CA GLU A 121 0.47 -2.87 1.25
C GLU A 121 1.58 -1.94 0.75
N ILE A 122 2.84 -2.39 0.81
CA ILE A 122 4.00 -1.62 0.35
C ILE A 122 4.49 -2.19 -0.97
N TYR A 123 4.42 -1.38 -2.01
CA TYR A 123 4.93 -1.66 -3.36
C TYR A 123 6.29 -0.99 -3.57
N ASP A 124 6.84 -1.10 -4.76
CA ASP A 124 8.15 -0.52 -5.07
C ASP A 124 8.11 1.01 -5.14
N THR A 125 7.03 1.59 -5.70
CA THR A 125 6.87 3.04 -5.89
C THR A 125 5.78 3.66 -5.02
N SER A 126 4.94 2.86 -4.37
CA SER A 126 3.74 3.32 -3.70
C SER A 126 3.41 2.45 -2.49
N PHE A 127 2.48 2.94 -1.69
CA PHE A 127 1.78 2.10 -0.73
C PHE A 127 0.28 2.27 -0.90
N LEU A 128 -0.45 1.22 -0.56
CA LEU A 128 -1.88 1.12 -0.81
C LEU A 128 -2.57 0.77 0.50
N LEU A 129 -3.62 1.51 0.83
CA LEU A 129 -4.50 1.23 1.95
C LEU A 129 -5.73 0.49 1.45
N ARG A 130 -5.99 -0.66 2.07
CA ARG A 130 -7.18 -1.49 1.84
C ARG A 130 -7.98 -1.64 3.10
N THR A 131 -9.29 -1.68 2.95
CA THR A 131 -10.18 -2.14 4.03
C THR A 131 -9.96 -3.64 4.26
N LEU A 132 -10.37 -4.15 5.43
CA LEU A 132 -10.33 -5.61 5.69
C LEU A 132 -11.23 -6.43 4.75
N GLY A 133 -12.19 -5.78 4.07
CA GLY A 133 -13.02 -6.40 3.03
C GLY A 133 -12.35 -6.43 1.64
N GLY A 134 -11.15 -5.89 1.53
CA GLY A 134 -10.37 -5.88 0.30
C GLY A 134 -10.66 -4.70 -0.63
N ALA A 135 -11.56 -3.78 -0.30
CA ALA A 135 -11.73 -2.57 -1.10
C ALA A 135 -10.52 -1.65 -0.97
N ILE A 136 -10.10 -1.02 -2.08
CA ILE A 136 -9.04 -0.01 -2.07
C ILE A 136 -9.60 1.26 -1.45
N GLU A 137 -8.94 1.77 -0.41
CA GLU A 137 -9.30 3.02 0.24
C GLU A 137 -8.46 4.18 -0.29
N SER A 138 -7.16 3.99 -0.43
CA SER A 138 -6.30 4.98 -1.08
C SER A 138 -5.00 4.37 -1.62
N ILE A 139 -4.42 5.05 -2.59
CA ILE A 139 -3.09 4.75 -3.14
C ILE A 139 -2.25 6.00 -2.95
N ARG A 140 -1.03 5.84 -2.43
CA ARG A 140 -0.15 6.95 -2.07
C ARG A 140 1.24 6.69 -2.62
N ASN A 141 1.84 7.72 -3.22
CA ASN A 141 3.16 7.61 -3.81
C ASN A 141 4.24 7.67 -2.71
N LEU A 142 5.22 6.77 -2.77
CA LEU A 142 6.34 6.79 -1.83
C LEU A 142 7.20 8.05 -1.98
N ALA A 143 7.26 8.63 -3.17
CA ALA A 143 7.94 9.90 -3.45
C ALA A 143 7.38 11.08 -2.65
N ASN A 144 6.11 11.00 -2.23
CA ASN A 144 5.48 12.04 -1.42
C ASN A 144 5.80 11.89 0.06
N ILE A 145 6.54 10.86 0.48
CA ILE A 145 6.93 10.68 1.89
C ILE A 145 8.32 11.28 2.11
N PRO A 146 8.46 12.52 2.61
CA PRO A 146 9.76 13.08 2.96
C PRO A 146 10.40 12.42 4.19
N ALA A 147 9.62 11.83 5.11
CA ALA A 147 10.17 11.17 6.27
C ALA A 147 9.19 10.20 6.96
N ILE A 148 9.76 9.27 7.72
CA ILE A 148 9.03 8.40 8.65
C ILE A 148 9.65 8.47 10.05
N ILE A 149 8.80 8.36 11.07
CA ILE A 149 9.21 8.36 12.47
C ILE A 149 8.55 7.18 13.17
N MET A 150 9.32 6.41 13.93
CA MET A 150 8.87 5.24 14.65
C MET A 150 9.01 5.41 16.16
N PHE A 151 7.97 4.99 16.88
CA PHE A 151 7.95 4.80 18.33
C PHE A 151 7.74 3.31 18.62
N ALA A 152 8.83 2.56 18.76
CA ALA A 152 8.78 1.09 18.84
C ALA A 152 7.99 0.57 20.07
N LYS A 153 8.12 1.25 21.23
CA LYS A 153 7.42 0.85 22.47
C LYS A 153 5.92 1.11 22.38
N ALA A 154 5.53 2.25 21.82
CA ALA A 154 4.14 2.62 21.60
C ALA A 154 3.48 1.88 20.41
N LYS A 155 4.29 1.18 19.60
CA LYS A 155 3.87 0.51 18.36
C LYS A 155 3.28 1.48 17.31
N VAL A 156 3.80 2.70 17.30
CA VAL A 156 3.33 3.80 16.44
C VAL A 156 4.38 4.14 15.39
N CYS A 157 3.96 4.29 14.14
CA CYS A 157 4.73 4.88 13.05
C CYS A 157 4.01 6.15 12.60
N ILE A 158 4.74 7.23 12.39
CA ILE A 158 4.24 8.47 11.80
C ILE A 158 4.82 8.58 10.41
N ILE A 159 3.94 8.71 9.42
CA ILE A 159 4.33 9.01 8.04
C ILE A 159 4.11 10.50 7.84
N LEU A 160 5.20 11.21 7.48
CA LEU A 160 5.11 12.58 7.01
C LEU A 160 4.94 12.54 5.50
N GLU A 161 3.88 13.15 4.99
CA GLU A 161 3.56 13.16 3.56
C GLU A 161 3.41 14.59 3.06
N ALA A 162 4.15 14.92 2.00
CA ALA A 162 4.02 16.17 1.28
C ALA A 162 2.76 16.15 0.41
N VAL A 163 1.88 17.14 0.63
CA VAL A 163 0.64 17.36 -0.11
C VAL A 163 0.59 18.82 -0.51
N ALA A 164 0.77 19.10 -1.81
CA ALA A 164 1.00 20.45 -2.32
C ALA A 164 2.12 21.15 -1.52
N ASP A 165 1.87 22.34 -0.97
CA ASP A 165 2.86 23.13 -0.23
C ASP A 165 2.89 22.82 1.28
N ARG A 166 2.33 21.68 1.71
CA ARG A 166 2.19 21.32 3.13
C ARG A 166 2.67 19.90 3.39
N VAL A 167 3.06 19.63 4.64
CA VAL A 167 3.40 18.28 5.09
C VAL A 167 2.42 17.85 6.17
N ASN A 168 1.71 16.76 5.91
CA ASN A 168 0.75 16.17 6.84
C ASN A 168 1.40 15.01 7.60
N ALA A 169 1.15 14.93 8.91
CA ALA A 169 1.57 13.81 9.72
C ALA A 169 0.40 12.84 9.92
N THR A 170 0.60 11.58 9.55
CA THR A 170 -0.39 10.51 9.79
C THR A 170 0.14 9.55 10.84
N GLN A 171 -0.57 9.42 11.96
CA GLN A 171 -0.25 8.44 13.00
C GLN A 171 -0.82 7.07 12.67
N ILE A 172 0.05 6.06 12.67
CA ILE A 172 -0.29 4.69 12.32
C ILE A 172 0.11 3.77 13.46
N TYR A 173 -0.86 3.07 14.04
CA TYR A 173 -0.59 1.98 14.98
C TYR A 173 -0.38 0.67 14.23
N CYS A 174 0.68 -0.08 14.56
CA CYS A 174 0.97 -1.37 13.94
C CYS A 174 1.69 -2.28 14.92
N LYS A 175 1.22 -3.51 15.14
CA LYS A 175 1.90 -4.47 16.03
C LYS A 175 3.37 -4.74 15.63
N LYS A 176 3.67 -4.66 14.32
CA LYS A 176 5.00 -4.91 13.73
C LYS A 176 5.67 -3.61 13.26
N THR A 177 5.61 -2.55 14.07
CA THR A 177 6.09 -1.20 13.69
C THR A 177 7.52 -1.16 13.18
N LYS A 178 8.44 -1.91 13.82
CA LYS A 178 9.85 -1.99 13.37
C LYS A 178 9.96 -2.55 11.95
N SER A 179 9.25 -3.64 11.69
CA SER A 179 9.21 -4.24 10.36
C SER A 179 8.58 -3.29 9.34
N LEU A 180 7.50 -2.60 9.71
CA LEU A 180 6.87 -1.58 8.87
C LEU A 180 7.85 -0.45 8.51
N PHE A 181 8.51 0.13 9.51
CA PHE A 181 9.48 1.21 9.34
C PHE A 181 10.61 0.81 8.39
N HIS A 182 11.23 -0.35 8.62
CA HIS A 182 12.29 -0.85 7.74
C HIS A 182 11.80 -1.26 6.36
N ALA A 183 10.54 -1.71 6.22
CA ALA A 183 9.95 -2.03 4.92
C ALA A 183 9.79 -0.77 4.06
N ILE A 184 9.29 0.33 4.64
CA ILE A 184 9.19 1.63 3.96
C ILE A 184 10.60 2.15 3.62
N GLN A 185 11.53 2.07 4.56
CA GLN A 185 12.92 2.47 4.33
C GLN A 185 13.57 1.67 3.18
N ALA A 186 13.32 0.36 3.13
CA ALA A 186 13.82 -0.50 2.05
C ALA A 186 13.18 -0.17 0.71
N ALA A 187 11.88 0.17 0.68
CA ALA A 187 11.19 0.61 -0.52
C ALA A 187 11.78 1.94 -1.04
N ALA A 188 12.01 2.91 -0.15
CA ALA A 188 12.59 4.20 -0.53
C ALA A 188 14.01 4.03 -1.13
N LYS A 189 14.84 3.17 -0.54
CA LYS A 189 16.17 2.84 -1.08
C LYS A 189 16.11 2.23 -2.48
N ARG A 190 15.09 1.43 -2.80
CA ARG A 190 14.91 0.86 -4.16
C ARG A 190 14.57 1.93 -5.19
N LEU A 191 13.89 2.99 -4.77
CA LEU A 191 13.68 4.19 -5.58
C LEU A 191 14.90 5.11 -5.64
N SER A 192 16.07 4.64 -5.19
CA SER A 192 17.31 5.39 -5.12
C SER A 192 17.26 6.61 -4.17
N TYR A 193 16.31 6.68 -3.23
CA TYR A 193 16.31 7.73 -2.22
C TYR A 193 17.41 7.49 -1.19
N GLU A 194 18.15 8.53 -0.85
CA GLU A 194 19.05 8.53 0.28
C GLU A 194 18.26 8.56 1.59
N THR A 195 18.69 7.77 2.57
CA THR A 195 18.07 7.72 3.89
C THR A 195 18.98 8.38 4.91
N ARG A 196 18.54 9.47 5.54
CA ARG A 196 19.29 10.18 6.59
C ARG A 196 18.60 10.03 7.93
N GLN A 197 19.36 9.62 8.94
CA GLN A 197 18.85 9.51 10.32
C GLN A 197 18.55 10.90 10.88
N ILE A 198 17.39 11.02 11.53
CA ILE A 198 16.92 12.27 12.13
C ILE A 198 17.38 12.30 13.58
N ILE A 199 18.21 13.30 13.92
CA ILE A 199 18.80 13.43 15.27
C ILE A 199 17.72 13.67 16.34
N ASN A 200 16.73 14.51 16.04
CA ASN A 200 15.62 14.83 16.95
C ASN A 200 14.27 14.60 16.24
N PRO A 201 13.78 13.35 16.15
CA PRO A 201 12.60 13.02 15.35
C PRO A 201 11.34 13.79 15.76
N ILE A 202 11.11 13.93 17.08
CA ILE A 202 9.93 14.65 17.59
C ILE A 202 9.97 16.12 17.17
N GLN A 203 11.10 16.81 17.39
CA GLN A 203 11.25 18.22 17.01
C GLN A 203 11.17 18.40 15.50
N PHE A 204 11.73 17.47 14.72
CA PHE A 204 11.64 17.47 13.27
C PHE A 204 10.19 17.35 12.79
N CYS A 205 9.42 16.40 13.35
CA CYS A 205 8.00 16.23 13.09
C CYS A 205 7.23 17.51 13.37
N THR A 206 7.43 18.10 14.55
CA THR A 206 6.74 19.31 15.00
C THR A 206 7.05 20.53 14.13
N LYS A 207 8.24 20.60 13.52
CA LYS A 207 8.61 21.70 12.62
C LYS A 207 8.06 21.53 11.21
N MET A 208 7.97 20.30 10.71
CA MET A 208 7.53 20.03 9.34
C MET A 208 6.02 19.91 9.20
N ALA A 209 5.37 19.25 10.16
CA ALA A 209 3.95 18.92 10.04
C ALA A 209 3.08 20.13 10.34
N VAL A 210 2.11 20.40 9.45
CA VAL A 210 1.12 21.48 9.67
C VAL A 210 -0.09 21.02 10.47
N ASN A 211 -0.32 19.71 10.59
CA ASN A 211 -1.45 19.13 11.32
C ASN A 211 -0.94 18.24 12.45
N LEU A 212 -0.63 18.85 13.59
CA LEU A 212 -0.23 18.14 14.81
C LEU A 212 -1.40 17.87 15.74
N ASP A 213 -2.46 18.69 15.68
CA ASP A 213 -3.69 18.50 16.45
C ASP A 213 -4.44 17.22 16.02
N GLY A 214 -4.18 16.76 14.80
CA GLY A 214 -4.62 15.47 14.27
C GLY A 214 -3.99 14.24 14.96
N LEU A 215 -2.88 14.41 15.69
CA LEU A 215 -2.14 13.31 16.32
C LEU A 215 -2.68 13.03 17.72
N GLN A 216 -2.83 11.76 18.07
CA GLN A 216 -3.33 11.37 19.39
C GLN A 216 -2.24 11.58 20.45
N GLY A 217 -2.41 12.63 21.26
CA GLY A 217 -1.61 12.89 22.45
C GLY A 217 -0.23 13.49 22.19
N ASN A 218 0.50 13.77 23.26
CA ASN A 218 1.83 14.36 23.17
C ASN A 218 2.82 13.33 22.59
N LEU A 219 3.46 13.65 21.47
CA LEU A 219 4.48 12.79 20.84
C LEU A 219 5.60 12.37 21.80
N ALA A 220 5.96 13.22 22.76
CA ALA A 220 6.94 12.88 23.78
C ALA A 220 6.47 11.75 24.72
N ALA A 221 5.16 11.62 24.93
CA ALA A 221 4.58 10.57 25.77
C ALA A 221 4.64 9.18 25.10
N LEU A 222 4.82 9.11 23.76
CA LEU A 222 4.98 7.86 23.03
C LEU A 222 6.37 7.21 23.26
N GLY A 223 7.31 7.95 23.87
CA GLY A 223 8.63 7.47 24.26
C GLY A 223 9.72 7.77 23.24
N ILE A 224 10.75 6.92 23.21
CA ILE A 224 11.92 7.11 22.35
C ILE A 224 11.52 6.93 20.87
N ALA A 225 11.86 7.93 20.07
CA ALA A 225 11.61 7.97 18.64
C ALA A 225 12.89 7.70 17.84
N GLU A 226 12.76 6.97 16.74
CA GLU A 226 13.75 6.90 15.66
C GLU A 226 13.11 7.48 14.40
N GLY A 227 13.85 8.20 13.57
CA GLY A 227 13.29 8.80 12.36
C GLY A 227 14.28 8.81 11.21
N VAL A 228 13.78 8.65 10.00
CA VAL A 228 14.55 8.69 8.77
C VAL A 228 13.88 9.66 7.80
N ALA A 229 14.67 10.56 7.23
CA ALA A 229 14.29 11.42 6.13
C ALA A 229 14.76 10.82 4.79
N PHE A 230 14.02 11.09 3.73
CA PHE A 230 14.25 10.62 2.38
C PHE A 230 14.55 11.82 1.46
N SER A 231 15.58 11.71 0.61
CA SER A 231 15.92 12.72 -0.40
C SER A 231 16.41 12.08 -1.69
N LYS A 232 16.22 12.72 -2.85
CA LYS A 232 16.77 12.21 -4.11
C LYS A 232 18.28 12.47 -4.18
N PRO A 233 19.06 11.64 -4.88
CA PRO A 233 20.52 11.78 -4.96
C PRO A 233 20.98 13.04 -5.72
N ASN A 234 20.12 13.63 -6.56
CA ASN A 234 20.39 14.90 -7.25
C ASN A 234 19.85 16.14 -6.50
N ASP A 235 19.23 15.97 -5.33
CA ASP A 235 18.95 17.08 -4.41
C ASP A 235 20.24 17.44 -3.66
N VAL A 236 21.27 17.81 -4.41
CA VAL A 236 22.46 18.43 -3.84
C VAL A 236 22.07 19.88 -3.53
N PRO A 237 22.07 20.32 -2.26
CA PRO A 237 21.96 21.74 -1.99
C PRO A 237 23.20 22.41 -2.58
N ARG A 238 23.05 23.11 -3.71
CA ARG A 238 24.07 24.01 -4.25
C ARG A 238 24.21 25.21 -3.30
N LYS A 239 24.84 24.97 -2.14
CA LYS A 239 25.51 25.88 -1.20
C LYS A 239 25.64 25.18 0.16
N MET A 240 26.55 24.23 0.25
CA MET A 240 27.13 23.79 1.52
C MET A 240 28.66 23.95 1.49
N GLU A 241 29.12 25.08 0.95
CA GLU A 241 30.46 25.59 1.23
C GLU A 241 30.31 27.05 1.67
N ARG A 242 30.68 27.32 2.92
CA ARG A 242 30.65 28.61 3.63
C ARG A 242 29.28 29.04 4.16
N ALA A 243 28.95 28.58 5.37
CA ALA A 243 28.44 29.49 6.40
C ALA A 243 28.64 28.86 7.77
N GLN A 244 29.31 29.62 8.64
CA GLN A 244 29.45 29.36 10.06
C GLN A 244 28.09 29.27 10.74
N VAL A 245 28.04 28.48 11.81
CA VAL A 245 27.00 28.41 12.84
C VAL A 245 26.29 29.75 13.01
N THR A 246 25.08 29.86 12.46
CA THR A 246 24.03 30.75 12.97
C THR A 246 22.67 30.23 12.49
N SER A 247 21.70 30.33 13.39
CA SER A 247 20.32 29.92 13.24
C SER A 247 19.63 30.54 12.01
N LYS A 248 19.54 29.80 10.90
CA LYS A 248 18.57 29.99 9.80
C LYS A 248 18.79 28.90 8.74
N SER A 249 18.07 27.78 8.85
CA SER A 249 18.01 26.75 7.80
C SER A 249 16.69 26.00 7.91
N VAL A 250 15.60 26.71 7.67
CA VAL A 250 14.28 26.12 7.40
C VAL A 250 13.78 26.86 6.17
N GLU A 251 14.25 26.46 4.99
CA GLU A 251 13.67 26.86 3.72
C GLU A 251 14.31 26.02 2.61
N GLN A 252 13.47 25.60 1.66
CA GLN A 252 13.76 24.83 0.44
C GLN A 252 13.82 23.31 0.56
N PHE A 253 12.65 22.71 0.80
CA PHE A 253 12.25 21.53 0.01
C PHE A 253 11.29 22.03 -1.06
N GLU A 254 11.81 22.28 -2.27
CA GLU A 254 10.98 22.56 -3.44
C GLU A 254 10.19 21.30 -3.79
N VAL A 255 8.86 21.41 -3.70
CA VAL A 255 7.91 20.40 -4.18
C VAL A 255 7.98 20.42 -5.70
N ILE A 256 8.75 19.49 -6.28
CA ILE A 256 8.83 19.32 -7.73
C ILE A 256 7.48 18.79 -8.22
N LYS A 257 6.68 19.69 -8.81
CA LYS A 257 5.51 19.36 -9.63
C LYS A 257 5.99 18.71 -10.94
N GLU A 258 5.86 17.40 -11.06
CA GLU A 258 5.81 16.72 -12.36
C GLU A 258 4.43 16.06 -12.51
N GLU A 259 3.53 16.78 -13.17
CA GLU A 259 2.11 16.43 -13.36
C GLU A 259 1.85 15.62 -14.66
N SER A 260 2.86 15.15 -15.38
CA SER A 260 2.69 14.73 -16.79
C SER A 260 2.88 13.25 -17.14
N GLU A 261 3.13 12.33 -16.20
CA GLU A 261 3.28 10.88 -16.51
C GLU A 261 2.20 9.96 -15.92
N TRP A 262 1.21 10.51 -15.23
CA TRP A 262 0.38 9.73 -14.29
C TRP A 262 -0.79 8.92 -14.88
N ARG A 263 -1.02 8.96 -16.20
CA ARG A 263 -2.12 8.17 -16.82
C ARG A 263 -1.83 6.68 -17.02
N SER A 264 -0.60 6.24 -16.78
CA SER A 264 -0.18 4.85 -17.06
C SER A 264 -0.21 3.93 -15.81
N TYR A 265 -0.40 4.49 -14.62
CA TYR A 265 -0.32 3.74 -13.35
C TYR A 265 -1.67 3.29 -12.80
N GLU A 266 -2.78 3.91 -13.23
CA GLU A 266 -4.14 3.43 -12.93
C GLU A 266 -4.43 2.07 -13.58
N THR A 267 -3.76 1.76 -14.70
CA THR A 267 -3.88 0.51 -15.46
C THR A 267 -2.99 -0.62 -14.96
N ALA A 268 -2.08 -0.36 -14.01
CA ALA A 268 -1.17 -1.39 -13.47
C ALA A 268 -1.83 -2.28 -12.39
N PHE A 269 -3.03 -1.93 -11.93
CA PHE A 269 -3.79 -2.75 -10.99
C PHE A 269 -4.90 -3.47 -11.76
N PRO A 270 -4.83 -4.79 -11.93
CA PRO A 270 -5.82 -5.51 -12.73
C PRO A 270 -7.24 -5.53 -12.13
N PHE A 271 -7.44 -4.86 -10.99
CA PHE A 271 -8.71 -4.74 -10.29
C PHE A 271 -9.17 -3.27 -10.11
N SER A 272 -8.45 -2.28 -10.64
CA SER A 272 -9.05 -0.97 -10.90
C SER A 272 -9.98 -1.14 -12.10
N LEU A 273 -11.24 -0.76 -11.90
CA LEU A 273 -12.25 -0.77 -12.96
C LEU A 273 -11.70 -0.02 -14.18
N PRO A 274 -11.82 -0.53 -15.41
CA PRO A 274 -11.67 0.32 -16.57
C PRO A 274 -12.70 1.45 -16.41
N ALA A 275 -12.24 2.70 -16.51
CA ALA A 275 -13.13 3.85 -16.58
C ALA A 275 -14.19 3.52 -17.64
N LYS A 276 -15.47 3.59 -17.24
CA LYS A 276 -16.59 3.41 -18.17
C LYS A 276 -16.31 4.28 -19.40
N MET A 277 -16.09 3.64 -20.55
CA MET A 277 -16.18 4.33 -21.83
C MET A 277 -17.64 4.73 -21.98
N ASN A 278 -17.91 6.02 -21.75
CA ASN A 278 -19.09 6.68 -22.30
C ASN A 278 -18.79 7.06 -23.75
#